data_AF-A0A2H0VWF0-F1
#
_entry.id   AF-A0A2H0VWF0-F1
#
_cell.length_a   1.000
_cell.length_b   1.000
_cell.length_c   1.000
_cell.angle_alpha   90.00
_cell.angle_beta   90.00
_cell.angle_gamma   90.00
#
_symmetry.space_group_name_H-M   'P 1'
#
loop_
_entity.id
_entity.type
_entity.pdbx_description
1 polymer ?
#
loop_
_entity_poly.entity_id
_entity_poly.type
_entity_poly.pdbx_seq_one_letter_code
_entity_poly.pdbx_strand_id
1 'polypeptide(L)'
;MRFRRPFLLTFSFFLLLWAIGGNSASHSAEIQKIDSEIEQMEEMKRGYEGRALRHENQAEYLQFDQKAVLETRRHLQIAQENRNKAALVQKQIDLLKVKREKLLK
;
A
#
# COMPACT_ATOMS: atom_id res chain seq x y z
N MET A 1 -45.12 1.03 34.51
CA MET A 1 -44.70 2.30 33.89
C MET A 1 -45.06 2.26 32.41
N ARG A 2 -45.97 3.12 31.95
CA ARG A 2 -46.42 3.16 30.54
C ARG A 2 -45.54 4.17 29.81
N PHE A 3 -44.44 3.70 29.21
CA PHE A 3 -43.53 4.56 28.44
C PHE A 3 -44.33 5.33 27.38
N ARG A 4 -44.24 6.66 27.42
CA ARG A 4 -44.93 7.52 26.45
C ARG A 4 -44.28 7.31 25.08
N ARG A 5 -45.11 7.03 24.05
CA ARG A 5 -44.72 6.85 22.64
C ARG A 5 -43.61 7.83 22.13
N PRO A 6 -43.55 9.12 22.49
CA PRO A 6 -42.45 10.00 22.09
C PRO A 6 -41.05 9.58 22.60
N PHE A 7 -40.97 8.93 23.77
CA PHE A 7 -39.68 8.55 24.38
C PHE A 7 -38.99 7.39 23.64
N LEU A 8 -39.78 6.45 23.09
CA LEU A 8 -39.25 5.35 22.28
C LEU A 8 -38.72 5.84 20.92
N LEU A 9 -39.39 6.84 20.33
CA LEU A 9 -38.96 7.45 19.06
C LEU A 9 -37.65 8.22 19.20
N THR A 10 -37.50 9.03 20.25
CA THR A 10 -36.26 9.77 20.49
C THR A 10 -35.09 8.87 20.88
N PHE A 11 -35.35 7.79 21.63
CA PHE A 11 -34.34 6.82 22.01
C PHE A 11 -33.85 5.97 20.82
N SER A 12 -34.76 5.53 19.93
CA SER A 12 -34.39 4.87 18.67
C SER A 12 -33.59 5.79 17.75
N PHE A 13 -33.96 7.07 17.66
CA PHE A 13 -33.22 8.06 16.89
C PHE A 13 -31.80 8.29 17.44
N PHE A 14 -31.65 8.32 18.77
CA PHE A 14 -30.35 8.41 19.43
C PHE A 14 -29.46 7.20 19.16
N LEU A 15 -30.02 5.98 19.19
CA LEU A 15 -29.28 4.75 18.86
C LEU A 15 -28.85 4.72 17.39
N LEU A 16 -29.68 5.22 16.47
CA LEU A 16 -29.35 5.38 15.06
C LEU A 16 -28.18 6.35 14.86
N LEU A 17 -28.22 7.51 15.51
CA LEU A 17 -27.13 8.49 15.46
C LEU A 17 -25.81 7.93 16.02
N TRP A 18 -25.89 7.19 17.13
CA TRP A 18 -24.72 6.56 17.74
C TRP A 18 -24.11 5.46 16.86
N ALA A 19 -24.96 4.63 16.24
CA ALA A 19 -24.51 3.58 15.31
C ALA A 19 -23.85 4.17 14.05
N ILE A 20 -24.39 5.26 13.50
CA ILE A 20 -23.81 5.94 12.33
C ILE A 20 -22.45 6.57 12.70
N GLY A 21 -22.36 7.26 13.85
CA GLY A 21 -21.12 7.89 14.29
C GLY A 21 -20.00 6.91 14.63
N GLY A 22 -20.34 5.76 15.24
CA GLY A 22 -19.38 4.70 15.55
C GLY A 22 -18.79 4.03 14.30
N ASN A 23 -19.61 3.83 13.27
CA ASN A 23 -19.17 3.20 12.02
C ASN A 23 -18.30 4.13 11.18
N SER A 24 -18.58 5.45 11.16
CA SER A 24 -17.72 6.42 10.50
C SER A 24 -16.33 6.55 11.15
N ALA A 25 -16.26 6.45 12.49
CA ALA A 25 -15.00 6.53 13.21
C ALA A 25 -14.10 5.30 12.95
N SER A 26 -14.68 4.10 12.84
CA SER A 26 -13.93 2.88 12.55
C SER A 26 -13.34 2.88 11.14
N HIS A 27 -14.11 3.34 10.14
CA HIS A 27 -13.64 3.44 8.75
C HIS A 27 -12.51 4.46 8.62
N SER A 28 -12.61 5.59 9.31
CA SER A 28 -11.54 6.60 9.33
C SER A 28 -10.22 6.03 9.87
N ALA A 29 -10.25 5.28 10.97
CA ALA A 29 -9.04 4.67 11.54
C ALA A 29 -8.44 3.59 10.62
N GLU A 30 -9.28 2.79 9.96
CA GLU A 30 -8.82 1.78 9.01
C GLU A 30 -8.20 2.41 7.75
N ILE A 31 -8.80 3.49 7.23
CA ILE A 31 -8.26 4.24 6.09
C ILE A 31 -6.87 4.80 6.42
N GLN A 32 -6.69 5.43 7.59
CA GLN A 32 -5.39 5.96 8.02
C GLN A 32 -4.33 4.86 8.12
N LYS A 33 -4.71 3.68 8.61
CA LYS A 33 -3.80 2.53 8.67
C LYS A 33 -3.38 2.08 7.27
N ILE A 34 -4.33 1.99 6.32
CA ILE A 34 -4.04 1.63 4.93
C ILE A 34 -3.15 2.68 4.26
N ASP A 35 -3.40 3.97 4.51
CA ASP A 35 -2.59 5.06 3.95
C ASP A 35 -1.14 4.96 4.44
N SER A 36 -0.92 4.73 5.74
CA SER A 36 0.43 4.51 6.28
C SER A 36 1.10 3.25 5.71
N GLU A 37 0.34 2.17 5.51
CA GLU A 37 0.86 0.95 4.88
C GLU A 37 1.27 1.20 3.42
N ILE A 38 0.46 1.94 2.65
CA ILE A 38 0.80 2.34 1.28
C ILE A 38 2.09 3.16 1.25
N GLU A 39 2.27 4.14 2.14
CA GLU A 39 3.48 4.96 2.20
C GLU A 39 4.74 4.12 2.47
N GLN A 40 4.68 3.20 3.44
CA GLN A 40 5.79 2.27 3.74
C GLN A 40 6.12 1.38 2.54
N MET A 41 5.08 0.89 1.85
CA MET A 41 5.25 0.06 0.66
C MET A 41 5.84 0.84 -0.51
N GLU A 42 5.47 2.12 -0.68
CA GLU A 42 6.04 3.00 -1.69
C GLU A 42 7.52 3.32 -1.42
N GLU A 43 7.91 3.49 -0.16
CA GLU A 43 9.32 3.59 0.23
C GLU A 43 10.09 2.30 -0.09
N MET A 44 9.54 1.14 0.26
CA MET A 44 10.15 -0.15 -0.06
C MET A 44 10.31 -0.35 -1.58
N LYS A 45 9.29 0.01 -2.38
CA LYS A 45 9.33 -0.05 -3.84
C LYS A 45 10.49 0.79 -4.38
N ARG A 46 10.58 2.06 -3.97
CA ARG A 46 11.67 2.98 -4.35
C ARG A 46 13.04 2.40 -3.99
N GLY A 47 13.15 1.74 -2.84
CA GLY A 47 14.38 1.05 -2.43
C GLY A 47 14.79 -0.08 -3.39
N TYR A 48 13.85 -0.88 -3.88
CA TYR A 48 14.12 -1.89 -4.90
C TYR A 48 14.46 -1.28 -6.26
N GLU A 49 13.71 -0.27 -6.71
CA GLU A 49 13.98 0.44 -7.98
C GLU A 49 15.37 1.08 -7.98
N GLY A 50 15.75 1.75 -6.88
CA GLY A 50 17.09 2.33 -6.73
C GLY A 50 18.21 1.28 -6.72
N ARG A 51 17.97 0.10 -6.14
CA ARG A 51 18.92 -1.02 -6.24
C ARG A 51 19.04 -1.52 -7.67
N ALA A 52 17.92 -1.69 -8.39
CA ALA A 52 17.94 -2.12 -9.77
C ALA A 52 18.78 -1.18 -10.65
N LEU A 53 18.52 0.13 -10.54
CA LEU A 53 19.25 1.15 -11.27
C LEU A 53 20.76 1.12 -10.98
N ARG A 54 21.16 0.95 -9.72
CA ARG A 54 22.59 0.84 -9.38
C ARG A 54 23.27 -0.34 -10.06
N HIS A 55 22.62 -1.50 -10.10
CA HIS A 55 23.19 -2.67 -10.76
C HIS A 55 23.16 -2.54 -12.29
N GLU A 56 22.14 -1.90 -12.88
CA GLU A 56 22.12 -1.57 -14.30
C GLU A 56 23.26 -0.65 -14.70
N ASN A 57 23.48 0.44 -13.96
CA ASN A 57 24.59 1.34 -14.21
C ASN A 57 25.92 0.59 -14.13
N GLN A 58 26.10 -0.29 -13.14
CA GLN A 58 27.31 -1.10 -13.03
C GLN A 58 27.50 -2.04 -14.23
N ALA A 59 26.42 -2.68 -14.69
CA ALA A 59 26.47 -3.50 -15.90
C ALA A 59 26.83 -2.66 -17.14
N GLU A 60 26.29 -1.45 -17.26
CA GLU A 60 26.58 -0.52 -18.36
C GLU A 60 28.05 -0.09 -18.37
N TYR A 61 28.67 0.11 -17.22
CA TYR A 61 30.11 0.36 -17.15
C TYR A 61 30.94 -0.86 -17.56
N LEU A 62 30.56 -2.05 -17.07
CA LEU A 62 31.32 -3.28 -17.30
C LEU A 62 31.16 -3.86 -18.71
N GLN A 63 30.13 -3.48 -19.45
CA GLN A 63 29.85 -4.05 -20.79
C GLN A 63 30.98 -3.82 -21.81
N PHE A 64 31.84 -2.84 -21.56
CA PHE A 64 32.98 -2.51 -22.44
C PHE A 64 34.23 -3.33 -22.11
N ASP A 65 34.27 -4.06 -20.99
CA ASP A 65 35.36 -4.95 -20.63
C ASP A 65 35.03 -6.40 -21.04
N GLN A 66 35.76 -6.91 -22.05
CA GLN A 66 35.61 -8.28 -22.55
C GLN A 66 35.86 -9.35 -21.47
N LYS A 67 36.62 -9.05 -20.41
CA LYS A 67 36.87 -9.98 -19.30
C LYS A 67 35.73 -9.98 -18.28
N ALA A 68 34.85 -8.98 -18.30
CA ALA A 68 33.79 -8.76 -17.32
C ALA A 68 32.40 -9.26 -17.77
N VAL A 69 32.30 -10.07 -18.84
CA VAL A 69 31.01 -10.53 -19.40
C VAL A 69 30.14 -11.25 -18.35
N LEU A 70 30.73 -12.13 -17.55
CA LEU A 70 29.99 -12.85 -16.50
C LEU A 70 29.52 -11.91 -15.38
N GLU A 71 30.34 -10.92 -15.03
CA GLU A 71 30.01 -9.94 -14.00
C GLU A 71 28.89 -9.02 -14.46
N THR A 72 28.98 -8.52 -15.69
CA THR A 72 27.91 -7.75 -16.36
C THR A 72 26.57 -8.50 -16.30
N ARG A 73 26.56 -9.79 -16.66
CA ARG A 73 25.35 -10.63 -16.58
C ARG A 73 24.80 -10.78 -15.16
N ARG A 74 25.67 -10.94 -14.15
CA ARG A 74 25.23 -10.98 -12.75
C ARG A 74 24.57 -9.68 -12.33
N HIS A 75 25.15 -8.53 -12.69
CA HIS A 75 24.56 -7.23 -12.39
C HIS A 75 23.17 -7.06 -13.05
N LEU A 76 23.03 -7.43 -14.33
CA LEU A 76 21.74 -7.41 -15.00
C LEU A 76 20.71 -8.34 -14.34
N GLN A 77 21.12 -9.54 -13.92
CA GLN A 77 20.24 -10.46 -13.20
C GLN A 77 19.76 -9.85 -11.88
N ILE A 78 20.67 -9.30 -11.06
CA ILE A 78 20.31 -8.67 -9.78
C ILE A 78 19.39 -7.47 -10.01
N ALA A 79 19.63 -6.68 -11.06
CA ALA A 79 18.75 -5.57 -11.41
C ALA A 79 17.34 -6.05 -11.74
N GLN A 80 17.21 -7.09 -12.56
CA GLN A 80 15.93 -7.68 -12.90
C GLN A 80 15.21 -8.27 -11.68
N GLU A 81 15.92 -8.94 -10.77
CA GLU A 81 15.36 -9.44 -9.52
C GLU A 81 14.80 -8.31 -8.65
N ASN A 82 15.50 -7.18 -8.57
CA ASN A 82 15.01 -6.00 -7.85
C ASN A 82 13.79 -5.38 -8.54
N ARG A 83 13.76 -5.30 -9.88
CA ARG A 83 12.55 -4.85 -10.62
C ARG A 83 11.36 -5.77 -10.36
N ASN A 84 11.57 -7.08 -10.34
CA ASN A 84 10.52 -8.05 -10.03
C ASN A 84 9.98 -7.84 -8.61
N LYS A 85 10.86 -7.60 -7.63
CA LYS A 85 10.45 -7.26 -6.26
C LYS A 85 9.65 -5.96 -6.21
N ALA A 86 10.10 -4.90 -6.89
CA ALA A 86 9.36 -3.64 -6.99
C ALA A 86 7.95 -3.85 -7.60
N ALA A 87 7.85 -4.67 -8.65
CA ALA A 87 6.57 -4.99 -9.29
C ALA A 87 5.62 -5.77 -8.36
N LEU A 88 6.14 -6.67 -7.53
CA LEU A 88 5.33 -7.37 -6.52
C LEU A 88 4.81 -6.40 -5.45
N VAL A 89 5.65 -5.48 -4.99
CA VAL A 89 5.26 -4.42 -4.04
C VAL A 89 4.19 -3.52 -4.66
N GLN A 90 4.33 -3.16 -5.94
CA GLN A 90 3.31 -2.37 -6.64
C GLN A 90 1.95 -3.07 -6.66
N LYS A 91 1.91 -4.38 -6.94
CA LYS A 91 0.66 -5.15 -6.89
C LYS A 91 0.02 -5.11 -5.50
N GLN A 92 0.81 -5.15 -4.44
CA GLN A 92 0.31 -5.04 -3.07
C GLN A 92 -0.24 -3.64 -2.77
N ILE A 93 0.44 -2.59 -3.22
CA ILE A 93 -0.05 -1.20 -3.15
C ILE A 93 -1.40 -1.07 -3.88
N ASP A 94 -1.54 -1.65 -5.06
CA ASP A 94 -2.77 -1.58 -5.85
C ASP A 94 -3.95 -2.25 -5.13
N LEU A 95 -3.70 -3.41 -4.49
CA LEU A 95 -4.71 -4.08 -3.65
C LEU A 95 -5.13 -3.23 -2.45
N LEU A 96 -4.18 -2.57 -1.79
CA LEU A 96 -4.46 -1.66 -0.67
C LEU A 96 -5.27 -0.44 -1.12
N LYS A 97 -4.97 0.14 -2.29
CA LYS A 97 -5.74 1.25 -2.88
C LYS A 97 -7.18 0.83 -3.17
N VAL A 98 -7.39 -0.35 -3.76
CA VAL A 98 -8.74 -0.90 -3.97
C VAL A 98 -9.47 -1.12 -2.64
N LYS A 99 -8.79 -1.63 -1.60
CA LYS A 99 -9.39 -1.81 -0.28
C LYS A 99 -9.81 -0.47 0.32
N ARG A 100 -8.95 0.55 0.25
CA ARG A 100 -9.22 1.91 0.71
C ARG A 100 -10.43 2.52 0.02
N GLU A 101 -10.53 2.39 -1.31
CA GLU A 101 -11.67 2.89 -2.08
C GLU A 101 -13.00 2.26 -1.67
N LYS A 102 -12.99 0.98 -1.26
CA LYS A 102 -14.20 0.32 -0.74
C LYS A 102 -14.65 0.87 0.62
N LEU A 103 -13.72 1.32 1.46
CA LEU A 103 -14.04 1.92 2.76
C LEU A 103 -14.53 3.38 2.66
N LEU A 104 -14.30 4.02 1.52
CA LEU A 104 -14.78 5.38 1.23
C LEU A 104 -16.19 5.43 0.61
N LYS A 105 -16.73 4.28 0.20
CA LYS A 105 -18.07 4.14 -0.39
C LYS A 105 -19.07 3.70 0.66
#